data_AF-A0A3C0CUQ1-F1
#
_entry.id   AF-A0A3C0CUQ1-F1
#
_cell.length_a   1.000
_cell.length_b   1.000
_cell.length_c   1.000
_cell.angle_alpha   90.00
_cell.angle_beta   90.00
_cell.angle_gamma   90.00
#
_symmetry.space_group_name_H-M   'P 1'
#
loop_
_entity.id
_entity.type
_entity.pdbx_description
1 polymer ?
#
loop_
_entity_poly.entity_id
_entity_poly.type
_entity_poly.pdbx_seq_one_letter_code
_entity_poly.pdbx_strand_id
1 'polypeptide(L)' 'MACAVDAGTVAIGGGNPLVLIAGPCVIESRDLCYSIAAEVKSICA' A
#
# COMPACT_ATOMS: atom_id res chain seq x y z
N MET A 1 -12.57 18.28 10.49
CA MET A 1 -12.54 16.85 10.82
C MET A 1 -12.25 16.12 9.52
N ALA A 2 -11.10 15.43 9.39
CA ALA A 2 -10.81 14.68 8.18
C ALA A 2 -11.66 13.41 8.19
N CYS A 3 -12.40 13.14 7.11
CA CYS A 3 -13.16 11.91 6.97
C CYS A 3 -12.20 10.73 6.72
N ALA A 4 -12.49 9.56 7.27
CA ALA A 4 -11.78 8.33 6.94
C ALA A 4 -12.39 7.71 5.68
N VAL A 5 -11.55 7.08 4.86
CA VAL A 5 -11.96 6.32 3.66
C VAL A 5 -11.38 4.92 3.74
N ASP A 6 -12.20 3.92 3.47
CA ASP A 6 -11.79 2.51 3.51
C ASP A 6 -11.39 2.01 2.12
N ALA A 7 -10.23 1.38 2.04
CA ALA A 7 -9.73 0.64 0.88
C ALA A 7 -9.57 -0.84 1.27
N GLY A 8 -10.66 -1.59 1.24
CA GLY A 8 -10.70 -2.97 1.73
C GLY A 8 -10.47 -3.01 3.24
N THR A 9 -9.34 -3.58 3.67
CA THR A 9 -8.98 -3.70 5.09
C THR A 9 -8.11 -2.54 5.61
N VAL A 10 -7.87 -1.50 4.80
CA VAL A 10 -7.01 -0.35 5.16
C VAL A 10 -7.85 0.91 5.28
N ALA A 11 -7.84 1.55 6.46
CA ALA A 11 -8.50 2.84 6.72
C ALA A 11 -7.53 4.00 6.50
N ILE A 12 -7.92 4.98 5.68
CA ILE A 12 -7.09 6.11 5.24
C ILE A 12 -7.64 7.41 5.82
N GLY A 13 -6.78 8.20 6.48
CA GLY A 13 -7.17 9.51 7.05
C GLY A 13 -7.91 9.39 8.39
N GLY A 14 -8.60 10.45 8.79
CA GLY A 14 -9.42 10.44 10.02
C GLY A 14 -8.68 10.22 11.35
N GLY A 15 -7.36 10.41 11.38
CA GLY A 15 -6.53 10.14 12.57
C GLY A 15 -5.98 8.72 12.65
N ASN A 16 -6.20 7.89 11.63
CA ASN A 16 -5.56 6.58 11.49
C ASN A 16 -4.05 6.72 11.19
N PRO A 17 -3.25 5.65 11.38
CA PRO A 17 -1.83 5.63 11.03
C PRO A 17 -1.55 6.03 9.57
N LEU A 18 -0.30 6.44 9.31
CA LEU A 18 0.16 6.76 7.95
C LEU A 18 0.01 5.53 7.04
N VAL A 19 -0.59 5.74 5.87
CA VAL A 19 -0.75 4.71 4.83
C VAL A 19 0.30 4.92 3.74
N LEU A 20 0.97 3.83 3.34
CA LEU A 20 1.92 3.80 2.23
C LEU A 20 1.25 3.25 0.97
N ILE A 21 1.34 4.00 -0.13
CA ILE A 21 1.04 3.51 -1.48
C ILE A 21 2.38 3.32 -2.18
N ALA A 22 2.80 2.08 -2.38
CA ALA A 22 4.08 1.74 -2.98
C ALA A 22 3.94 0.58 -3.98
N GLY A 23 4.76 0.65 -5.03
CA GLY A 23 4.80 -0.33 -6.11
C GLY A 23 5.73 0.18 -7.23
N PRO A 24 5.96 -0.63 -8.28
CA PRO A 24 6.68 -0.13 -9.44
C PRO A 24 5.87 0.96 -10.14
N CYS A 25 6.56 1.91 -10.79
CA CYS A 25 5.91 3.00 -11.53
C CYS A 25 5.02 2.48 -12.67
N VAL A 26 5.38 1.34 -13.27
CA VAL A 26 4.65 0.65 -14.33
C VAL A 26 4.74 -0.86 -14.14
N ILE A 27 3.83 -1.61 -14.75
CA ILE A 27 3.91 -3.08 -14.74
C ILE A 27 4.89 -3.53 -15.82
N GLU A 28 6.14 -3.76 -15.42
CA GLU A 28 7.21 -4.21 -16.31
C GLU A 28 7.16 -5.72 -16.57
N SER A 29 6.93 -6.51 -15.52
CA SER A 29 6.76 -7.97 -15.59
C SER A 29 6.03 -8.51 -14.35
N ARG A 30 5.45 -9.70 -14.47
CA ARG A 30 4.76 -10.38 -13.35
C ARG A 30 5.72 -10.60 -12.17
N ASP A 31 6.89 -11.19 -12.43
CA ASP A 31 7.82 -11.59 -11.38
C ASP A 31 8.36 -10.39 -10.61
N LEU A 32 8.65 -9.29 -11.31
CA LEU A 32 9.05 -8.04 -10.66
C LEU A 32 7.95 -7.48 -9.77
N CYS A 33 6.69 -7.46 -10.25
CA CYS A 33 5.57 -6.98 -9.44
C CYS A 33 5.41 -7.79 -8.15
N TYR A 34 5.49 -9.13 -8.22
CA TYR A 34 5.40 -9.97 -7.02
C TYR A 34 6.59 -9.78 -6.08
N SER A 35 7.80 -9.62 -6.62
CA SER A 35 9.01 -9.36 -5.84
C SER A 35 8.90 -8.05 -5.06
N ILE A 36 8.49 -6.97 -5.73
CA ILE A 36 8.30 -5.66 -5.08
C ILE A 36 7.16 -5.71 -4.06
N ALA A 37 6.01 -6.32 -4.40
CA ALA A 37 4.88 -6.42 -3.48
C ALA A 37 5.23 -7.21 -2.22
N ALA A 38 6.02 -8.29 -2.34
CA ALA A 38 6.49 -9.07 -1.20
C ALA A 38 7.41 -8.24 -0.29
N GLU A 39 8.36 -7.49 -0.88
CA GLU A 39 9.28 -6.65 -0.13
C GLU A 39 8.56 -5.50 0.59
N VAL A 40 7.67 -4.79 -0.11
CA VAL A 40 6.85 -3.73 0.50
C VAL A 40 6.02 -4.27 1.66
N LYS A 41 5.42 -5.46 1.50
CA LYS A 41 4.67 -6.10 2.57
C LYS A 41 5.56 -6.48 3.75
N SER A 42 6.79 -6.95 3.50
CA SER A 42 7.77 -7.29 4.55
C SER A 42 8.16 -6.07 5.39
N ILE A 43 8.36 -4.92 4.75
CA ILE A 43 8.71 -3.65 5.42
C ILE A 43 7.54 -3.12 6.28
N CYS A 44 6.30 -3.33 5.83
CA CYS A 44 5.09 -2.86 6.52
C CYS A 44 4.44 -3.89 7.46
N ALA A 45 5.07 -5.05 7.69
CA ALA A 45 4.54 -6.15 8.50
C ALA A 45 4.50 -5.84 10.01
#